data_AF-A0A5C2SKQ0-F1
#
_entry.id   AF-A0A5C2SKQ0-F1
#
_cell.length_a   1.000
_cell.length_b   1.000
_cell.length_c   1.000
_cell.angle_alpha   90.00
_cell.angle_beta   90.00
_cell.angle_gamma   90.00
#
_symmetry.space_group_name_H-M   'P 1'
#
loop_
_entity.id
_entity.type
_entity.pdbx_description
1 polymer ?
#
loop_
_entity_poly.entity_id
_entity_poly.type
_entity_poly.pdbx_seq_one_letter_code
_entity_poly.pdbx_strand_id
1 'polypeptide(L)'
;MQMQTPCNTLMQTSSHNPLSSGTTVHPWLPSELVSQILAEVWNAPQSTRSRSELFKRLCKVNKTWLTLFVRVAMRDVHLSCPLDAEAFLRVLPERTNCDLFTTEASQNADRCRSITFHVDGRASDALSHDGQSELKLFSGVDPACNTISNVLYTITTLDSLPNLRHITIKYINWGYEDIFDQLQFNPFPPQVTHLSIDYGFSHGAVNPLISYLKHTYSRQPPSPRTILPNVRHLSMSGVPSEVVADMLEVCPSVETLEIVNPSKLSVLAPLPPSVRTIVMRYPWWPTGMEETSWWMLGEAMRKGLFHPSLPDRPQIILRSGTPNPWSFIPNWRLCKHYGVDLVYDRDETRTW
;
A
#
# COMPACT_ATOMS: atom_id res chain seq x y z
N MET A 1 -33.48 2.32 69.55
CA MET A 1 -34.41 3.46 69.77
C MET A 1 -34.22 4.40 68.59
N GLN A 2 -35.12 4.29 67.61
CA GLN A 2 -35.17 5.12 66.42
C GLN A 2 -35.89 6.43 66.76
N MET A 3 -35.34 7.56 66.31
CA MET A 3 -36.05 8.83 66.22
C MET A 3 -36.24 9.17 64.74
N GLN A 4 -37.48 9.05 64.27
CA GLN A 4 -37.95 9.55 62.99
C GLN A 4 -38.46 10.98 63.18
N THR A 5 -37.94 11.91 62.40
CA THR A 5 -38.50 13.24 62.18
C THR A 5 -39.22 13.26 60.84
N PRO A 6 -40.51 13.65 60.75
CA PRO A 6 -41.19 13.79 59.48
C PRO A 6 -40.95 15.18 58.91
N CYS A 7 -40.39 15.24 57.70
CA CYS A 7 -40.27 16.46 56.90
C CYS A 7 -41.45 16.48 55.91
N ASN A 8 -42.47 17.29 56.21
CA ASN A 8 -43.54 17.61 55.28
C ASN A 8 -43.11 18.83 54.47
N THR A 9 -42.93 18.67 53.16
CA THR A 9 -42.75 19.79 52.23
C THR A 9 -43.79 19.68 51.12
N LEU A 10 -44.52 20.79 50.95
CA LEU A 10 -45.65 20.98 50.07
C LEU A 10 -45.37 20.59 48.61
N MET A 11 -46.32 19.87 48.02
CA MET A 11 -46.47 19.76 46.57
C MET A 11 -47.02 21.08 46.01
N GLN A 12 -46.19 21.82 45.28
CA GLN A 12 -46.65 22.79 44.29
C GLN A 12 -46.80 22.07 42.95
N THR A 13 -48.05 21.93 42.50
CA THR A 13 -48.41 21.48 41.16
C THR A 13 -48.20 22.62 40.16
N SER A 14 -47.01 22.72 39.58
CA SER A 14 -46.79 23.56 38.40
C SER A 14 -47.31 22.83 37.16
N SER A 15 -48.33 23.41 36.53
CA SER A 15 -48.85 22.98 35.24
C SER A 15 -47.84 23.34 34.14
N HIS A 16 -46.90 22.43 33.86
CA HIS A 16 -46.06 22.53 32.67
C HIS A 16 -46.86 22.11 31.44
N ASN A 17 -47.13 23.09 30.57
CA ASN A 17 -47.57 22.83 29.20
C ASN A 17 -46.53 21.95 28.48
N PRO A 18 -46.91 20.82 27.88
CA PRO A 18 -46.01 20.08 27.01
C PRO A 18 -45.86 20.91 25.73
N LEU A 19 -44.80 21.72 25.65
CA LEU A 19 -44.29 22.13 24.35
C LEU A 19 -43.94 20.83 23.63
N SER A 20 -44.77 20.49 22.64
CA SER A 20 -44.51 19.51 21.61
C SER A 20 -43.13 19.79 21.04
N SER A 21 -42.12 19.13 21.61
CA SER A 21 -40.78 19.01 21.06
C SER A 21 -40.94 18.19 19.79
N GLY A 22 -41.28 18.91 18.71
CA GLY A 22 -41.09 18.45 17.35
C GLY A 22 -39.62 18.08 17.25
N THR A 23 -39.34 16.81 17.49
CA THR A 23 -38.05 16.19 17.28
C THR A 23 -37.85 16.32 15.80
N THR A 24 -37.12 17.36 15.41
CA THR A 24 -36.60 17.51 14.07
C THR A 24 -35.81 16.25 13.82
N VAL A 25 -36.43 15.32 13.09
CA VAL A 25 -35.80 14.08 12.64
C VAL A 25 -34.76 14.54 11.63
N HIS A 26 -33.60 14.93 12.15
CA HIS A 26 -32.44 15.20 11.31
C HIS A 26 -32.24 13.96 10.45
N PRO A 27 -32.07 14.11 9.12
CA PRO A 27 -31.91 12.96 8.26
C PRO A 27 -30.64 12.22 8.71
N TRP A 28 -30.84 11.04 9.31
CA TRP A 28 -29.74 10.15 9.68
C TRP A 28 -29.22 9.50 8.40
N LEU A 29 -27.93 9.68 8.13
CA LEU A 29 -27.25 8.92 7.08
C LEU A 29 -27.27 7.43 7.48
N PRO A 30 -27.71 6.53 6.59
CA PRO A 30 -27.56 5.08 6.77
C PRO A 30 -26.11 4.70 7.07
N SER A 31 -25.91 3.73 7.96
CA SER A 31 -24.57 3.32 8.41
C SER A 31 -23.73 2.74 7.27
N GLU A 32 -24.37 2.17 6.26
CA GLU A 32 -23.77 1.68 5.03
C GLU A 32 -23.12 2.83 4.25
N LEU A 33 -23.84 3.94 4.09
CA LEU A 33 -23.30 5.13 3.41
C LEU A 33 -22.17 5.77 4.21
N VAL A 34 -22.29 5.83 5.54
CA VAL A 34 -21.20 6.31 6.39
C VAL A 34 -19.97 5.42 6.26
N SER A 35 -20.14 4.09 6.27
CA SER A 35 -19.03 3.15 6.08
C SER A 35 -18.37 3.30 4.72
N GLN A 36 -19.15 3.56 3.66
CA GLN A 36 -18.61 3.77 2.32
C GLN A 36 -17.83 5.09 2.23
N ILE A 37 -18.37 6.18 2.78
CA ILE A 37 -17.67 7.47 2.87
C ILE A 37 -16.35 7.30 3.63
N LEU A 38 -16.38 6.61 4.77
CA LEU A 38 -15.19 6.34 5.56
C LEU A 38 -14.16 5.52 4.79
N ALA A 39 -14.59 4.51 4.03
CA ALA A 39 -13.70 3.70 3.20
C ALA A 39 -13.04 4.51 2.08
N GLU A 40 -13.81 5.33 1.36
CA GLU A 40 -13.30 6.22 0.31
C GLU A 40 -12.29 7.23 0.88
N VAL A 41 -12.65 7.91 1.98
CA VAL A 41 -11.79 8.92 2.61
C VAL A 41 -10.52 8.30 3.21
N TRP A 42 -10.60 7.08 3.75
CA TRP A 42 -9.45 6.38 4.33
C TRP A 42 -8.46 5.91 3.24
N ASN A 43 -8.99 5.34 2.16
CA ASN A 43 -8.20 4.81 1.04
C ASN A 43 -7.72 5.88 0.05
N ALA A 44 -8.24 7.10 0.14
CA ALA A 44 -7.80 8.21 -0.70
C ALA A 44 -6.27 8.46 -0.57
N PRO A 45 -5.59 8.83 -1.67
CA PRO A 45 -4.20 9.27 -1.62
C PRO A 45 -4.05 10.47 -0.69
N GLN A 46 -3.29 10.30 0.39
CA GLN A 46 -3.02 11.35 1.37
C GLN A 46 -1.65 11.15 2.02
N SER A 47 -1.06 12.25 2.47
CA SER A 47 0.20 12.21 3.22
C SER A 47 0.03 11.49 4.55
N THR A 48 1.12 10.88 5.05
CA THR A 48 1.19 10.23 6.37
C THR A 48 0.61 11.13 7.48
N ARG A 49 1.02 12.40 7.52
CA ARG A 49 0.50 13.39 8.48
C ARG A 49 -1.01 13.58 8.37
N SER A 50 -1.53 13.77 7.15
CA SER A 50 -2.97 13.97 6.93
C SER A 50 -3.76 12.75 7.34
N ARG A 51 -3.24 11.54 7.08
CA ARG A 51 -3.87 10.28 7.49
C ARG A 51 -3.93 10.15 9.01
N SER A 52 -2.85 10.46 9.72
CA SER A 52 -2.83 10.46 11.19
C SER A 52 -3.80 11.50 11.79
N GLU A 53 -3.90 12.69 11.18
CA GLU A 53 -4.86 13.71 11.60
C GLU A 53 -6.31 13.27 11.35
N LEU A 54 -6.58 12.70 10.18
CA LEU A 54 -7.87 12.12 9.81
C LEU A 54 -8.30 11.05 10.81
N PHE A 55 -7.41 10.09 11.10
CA PHE A 55 -7.65 9.02 12.07
C PHE A 55 -8.07 9.59 13.44
N LYS A 56 -7.30 10.56 13.96
CA LYS A 56 -7.58 11.22 15.24
C LYS A 56 -8.93 11.96 15.25
N ARG A 57 -9.31 12.59 14.14
CA ARG A 57 -10.58 13.32 14.03
C ARG A 57 -11.76 12.36 13.94
N LEU A 58 -11.68 11.32 13.11
CA LEU A 58 -12.75 10.32 12.93
C LEU A 58 -13.05 9.55 14.21
N CYS A 59 -12.02 9.21 15.00
CA CYS A 59 -12.22 8.55 16.30
C CYS A 59 -12.95 9.41 17.35
N LYS A 60 -13.08 10.74 17.14
CA LYS A 60 -13.68 11.68 18.10
C LYS A 60 -15.10 12.12 17.74
N VAL A 61 -15.66 11.70 16.61
CA VAL A 61 -16.98 12.17 16.14
C VAL A 61 -18.10 11.67 17.06
N ASN A 62 -18.28 10.35 17.16
CA ASN A 62 -19.16 9.68 18.11
C ASN A 62 -18.87 8.17 18.11
N LYS A 63 -19.52 7.40 18.99
CA LYS A 63 -19.31 5.94 19.11
C LYS A 63 -19.63 5.18 17.82
N THR A 64 -20.70 5.53 17.11
CA THR A 64 -21.07 4.87 15.86
C THR A 64 -20.01 5.07 14.77
N TRP A 65 -19.53 6.30 14.61
CA TRP A 65 -18.45 6.63 13.68
C TRP A 65 -17.15 5.93 14.05
N LEU A 66 -16.81 5.86 15.34
CA LEU A 66 -15.65 5.13 15.83
C LEU A 66 -15.73 3.64 15.43
N THR A 67 -16.83 2.95 15.76
CA THR A 67 -17.01 1.53 15.44
C THR A 67 -16.95 1.28 13.93
N LEU A 68 -17.62 2.12 13.12
CA LEU A 68 -17.56 1.99 11.65
C LEU A 68 -16.16 2.26 11.10
N PHE A 69 -15.48 3.29 11.62
CA PHE A 69 -14.15 3.66 11.16
C PHE A 69 -13.10 2.61 11.54
N VAL A 70 -13.15 2.06 12.76
CA VAL A 70 -12.24 0.97 13.18
C VAL A 70 -12.35 -0.23 12.24
N ARG A 71 -13.58 -0.59 11.81
CA ARG A 71 -13.77 -1.68 10.83
C ARG A 71 -13.10 -1.38 9.49
N VAL A 72 -13.17 -0.13 9.03
CA VAL A 72 -12.51 0.30 7.78
C VAL A 72 -10.99 0.30 7.96
N ALA A 73 -10.48 0.95 9.02
CA ALA A 73 -9.05 1.09 9.27
C ALA A 73 -8.35 -0.24 9.60
N MET A 74 -9.05 -1.21 10.20
CA MET A 74 -8.52 -2.55 10.46
C MET A 74 -8.60 -3.48 9.26
N ARG A 75 -9.47 -3.19 8.28
CA ARG A 75 -9.51 -3.92 7.02
C ARG A 75 -8.34 -3.53 6.12
N ASP A 76 -8.02 -2.24 6.06
CA ASP A 76 -6.94 -1.68 5.25
C ASP A 76 -6.01 -0.85 6.15
N VAL A 77 -5.02 -1.52 6.75
CA VAL A 77 -4.17 -0.95 7.81
C VAL A 77 -3.08 -0.08 7.19
N HIS A 78 -2.87 1.12 7.74
CA HIS A 78 -1.77 2.00 7.39
C HIS A 78 -0.84 2.22 8.59
N LEU A 79 0.41 1.79 8.46
CA LEU A 79 1.45 1.93 9.47
C LEU A 79 2.39 3.06 9.04
N SER A 80 2.09 4.24 9.57
CA SER A 80 2.68 5.50 9.12
C SER A 80 4.01 5.83 9.81
N CYS A 81 4.25 5.25 10.99
CA CYS A 81 5.51 5.31 11.71
C CYS A 81 5.66 4.09 12.65
N PRO A 82 6.84 3.87 13.26
CA PRO A 82 7.05 2.75 14.19
C PRO A 82 6.06 2.67 15.35
N LEU A 83 5.62 3.82 15.89
CA LEU A 83 4.65 3.88 16.97
C LEU A 83 3.27 3.33 16.54
N ASP A 84 2.87 3.56 15.29
CA ASP A 84 1.61 3.02 14.76
C ASP A 84 1.67 1.50 14.66
N ALA A 85 2.83 0.96 14.29
CA ALA A 85 3.03 -0.48 14.23
C ALA A 85 3.05 -1.14 15.60
N GLU A 86 3.67 -0.52 16.61
CA GLU A 86 3.56 -0.98 17.98
C GLU A 86 2.11 -0.98 18.46
N ALA A 87 1.36 0.09 18.17
CA ALA A 87 -0.06 0.18 18.51
C ALA A 87 -0.87 -0.92 17.78
N PHE A 88 -0.57 -1.17 16.49
CA PHE A 88 -1.19 -2.24 15.73
C PHE A 88 -0.90 -3.63 16.33
N LEU A 89 0.34 -3.90 16.73
CA LEU A 89 0.68 -5.17 17.37
C LEU A 89 0.00 -5.35 18.73
N ARG A 90 -0.38 -4.26 19.41
CA ARG A 90 -1.18 -4.31 20.66
C ARG A 90 -2.66 -4.59 20.42
N VAL A 91 -3.19 -4.45 19.20
CA VAL A 91 -4.60 -4.79 18.94
C VAL A 91 -4.78 -6.22 18.44
N LEU A 92 -3.69 -6.96 18.18
CA LEU A 92 -3.80 -8.35 17.73
C LEU A 92 -4.38 -9.25 18.84
N PRO A 93 -5.18 -10.28 18.50
CA PRO A 93 -6.07 -11.02 19.42
C PRO A 93 -5.44 -11.68 20.66
N GLU A 94 -4.12 -11.70 20.78
CA GLU A 94 -3.40 -12.27 21.94
C GLU A 94 -2.86 -11.22 22.92
N ARG A 95 -3.01 -9.92 22.62
CA ARG A 95 -2.42 -8.82 23.40
C ARG A 95 -3.50 -7.85 23.90
N THR A 96 -4.12 -8.18 25.04
CA THR A 96 -4.80 -7.25 25.99
C THR A 96 -6.13 -6.54 25.63
N ASN A 97 -6.96 -6.43 26.68
CA ASN A 97 -8.15 -5.59 26.83
C ASN A 97 -7.78 -4.30 27.60
N CYS A 98 -7.70 -3.13 26.96
CA CYS A 98 -7.41 -1.89 27.70
C CYS A 98 -8.34 -0.71 27.38
N ASP A 99 -8.95 -0.63 26.19
CA ASP A 99 -9.96 0.39 25.87
C ASP A 99 -10.97 -0.05 24.79
N LEU A 100 -12.02 0.76 24.59
CA LEU A 100 -13.08 0.50 23.60
C LEU A 100 -12.50 0.40 22.17
N PHE A 101 -11.52 1.23 21.84
CA PHE A 101 -10.87 1.22 20.53
C PHE A 101 -10.14 -0.11 20.29
N THR A 102 -9.33 -0.55 21.24
CA THR A 102 -8.56 -1.80 21.21
C THR A 102 -9.48 -3.01 21.13
N THR A 103 -10.61 -2.97 21.85
CA THR A 103 -11.62 -4.04 21.82
C THR A 103 -12.28 -4.14 20.45
N GLU A 104 -12.70 -3.01 19.87
CA GLU A 104 -13.26 -3.00 18.51
C GLU A 104 -12.21 -3.38 17.47
N ALA A 105 -10.96 -2.93 17.63
CA ALA A 105 -9.89 -3.22 16.70
C ALA A 105 -9.52 -4.71 16.69
N SER A 106 -9.40 -5.33 17.87
CA SER A 106 -9.09 -6.76 18.00
C SER A 106 -10.18 -7.64 17.42
N GLN A 107 -11.46 -7.27 17.60
CA GLN A 107 -12.61 -7.95 16.98
C GLN A 107 -12.66 -7.85 15.45
N ASN A 108 -11.87 -6.94 14.85
CA ASN A 108 -11.79 -6.76 13.40
C ASN A 108 -10.41 -7.10 12.83
N ALA A 109 -9.47 -7.60 13.63
CA ALA A 109 -8.13 -7.97 13.17
C ALA A 109 -8.20 -9.09 12.12
N ASP A 110 -9.09 -10.06 12.31
CA ASP A 110 -9.34 -11.15 11.37
C ASP A 110 -9.81 -10.67 9.99
N ARG A 111 -10.38 -9.46 9.89
CA ARG A 111 -10.86 -8.85 8.65
C ARG A 111 -9.80 -8.05 7.90
N CYS A 112 -8.59 -7.93 8.44
CA CYS A 112 -7.47 -7.28 7.77
C CYS A 112 -7.20 -7.96 6.43
N ARG A 113 -7.23 -7.17 5.35
CA ARG A 113 -6.98 -7.61 3.96
C ARG A 113 -5.70 -7.00 3.40
N SER A 114 -5.36 -5.79 3.84
CA SER A 114 -4.17 -5.09 3.40
C SER A 114 -3.43 -4.42 4.54
N ILE A 115 -2.09 -4.38 4.44
CA ILE A 115 -1.22 -3.57 5.30
C ILE A 115 -0.35 -2.70 4.39
N THR A 116 -0.34 -1.40 4.64
CA THR A 116 0.54 -0.43 3.99
C THR A 116 1.55 0.11 4.99
N PHE A 117 2.83 -0.16 4.77
CA PHE A 117 3.94 0.42 5.50
C PHE A 117 4.39 1.71 4.82
N HIS A 118 4.56 2.78 5.58
CA HIS A 118 5.16 4.02 5.10
C HIS A 118 6.56 4.17 5.69
N VAL A 119 7.56 4.22 4.81
CA VAL A 119 8.97 4.37 5.17
C VAL A 119 9.43 5.73 4.65
N ASP A 120 9.53 6.71 5.55
CA ASP A 120 9.86 8.09 5.20
C ASP A 120 11.28 8.43 5.67
N GLY A 121 12.17 8.75 4.71
CA GLY A 121 13.57 9.09 4.98
C GLY A 121 13.74 10.40 5.75
N ARG A 122 12.69 11.23 5.80
CA ARG A 122 12.69 12.53 6.49
C ARG A 122 12.42 12.42 7.99
N ALA A 123 11.80 11.32 8.42
CA ALA A 123 11.26 11.21 9.78
C ALA A 123 12.32 10.93 10.86
N SER A 124 13.55 10.59 10.46
CA SER A 124 14.53 10.00 11.39
C SER A 124 15.22 11.01 12.31
N ASP A 125 15.24 12.30 11.99
CA ASP A 125 16.13 13.25 12.65
C ASP A 125 15.41 14.49 13.18
N ALA A 126 14.57 14.30 14.20
CA ALA A 126 14.10 15.43 15.02
C ALA A 126 15.24 16.09 15.84
N LEU A 127 16.43 15.48 15.88
CA LEU A 127 17.59 15.93 16.64
C LEU A 127 18.78 16.39 15.77
N SER A 128 18.78 16.10 14.47
CA SER A 128 19.82 16.63 13.58
C SER A 128 19.43 18.04 13.16
N HIS A 129 20.04 19.02 13.82
CA HIS A 129 19.89 20.44 13.50
C HIS A 129 20.40 20.82 12.09
N ASP A 130 21.03 19.88 11.38
CA ASP A 130 21.55 20.08 10.04
C ASP A 130 20.54 19.53 9.02
N GLY A 131 19.49 20.32 8.76
CA GLY A 131 18.30 19.93 8.00
C GLY A 131 18.51 19.69 6.51
N GLN A 132 19.42 18.81 6.10
CA GLN A 132 19.80 18.66 4.68
C GLN A 132 19.89 17.24 4.11
N SER A 133 19.65 16.17 4.87
CA SER A 133 19.56 14.85 4.21
C SER A 133 18.17 14.62 3.63
N GLU A 134 17.96 15.09 2.40
CA GLU A 134 16.72 14.87 1.64
C GLU A 134 16.55 13.41 1.19
N LEU A 135 17.60 12.59 1.19
CA LEU A 135 17.57 11.19 0.74
C LEU A 135 18.36 10.29 1.72
N LYS A 136 17.75 9.16 2.12
CA LYS A 136 18.39 8.14 2.95
C LYS A 136 18.82 6.94 2.10
N LEU A 137 20.12 6.64 2.03
CA LEU A 137 20.65 5.56 1.16
C LEU A 137 20.44 4.17 1.76
N PHE A 138 20.84 3.98 3.01
CA PHE A 138 20.68 2.74 3.77
C PHE A 138 20.86 3.02 5.26
N SER A 139 20.11 2.32 6.12
CA SER A 139 20.37 2.33 7.56
C SER A 139 19.80 1.07 8.22
N GLY A 140 20.67 0.10 8.51
CA GLY A 140 20.28 -1.12 9.24
C GLY A 140 19.81 -0.88 10.69
N VAL A 141 19.93 0.35 11.21
CA VAL A 141 19.45 0.74 12.55
C VAL A 141 18.14 1.54 12.46
N ASP A 142 17.58 1.71 11.26
CA ASP A 142 16.36 2.50 11.10
C ASP A 142 15.15 1.81 11.77
N PRO A 143 14.42 2.52 12.65
CA PRO A 143 13.24 1.98 13.31
C PRO A 143 12.14 1.47 12.35
N ALA A 144 12.01 2.04 11.15
CA ALA A 144 11.03 1.60 10.16
C ALA A 144 11.38 0.23 9.56
N CYS A 145 12.67 -0.05 9.33
CA CYS A 145 13.12 -1.37 8.85
C CYS A 145 12.80 -2.47 9.88
N ASN A 146 13.08 -2.19 11.16
CA ASN A 146 12.71 -3.08 12.27
C ASN A 146 11.20 -3.22 12.42
N THR A 147 10.45 -2.15 12.12
CA THR A 147 9.00 -2.15 12.21
C THR A 147 8.36 -3.13 11.23
N ILE A 148 8.73 -3.06 9.94
CA ILE A 148 8.20 -3.99 8.93
C ILE A 148 8.49 -5.43 9.34
N SER A 149 9.75 -5.68 9.70
CA SER A 149 10.21 -6.98 10.16
C SER A 149 9.39 -7.52 11.33
N ASN A 150 9.28 -6.73 12.40
CA ASN A 150 8.59 -7.12 13.62
C ASN A 150 7.10 -7.36 13.37
N VAL A 151 6.45 -6.54 12.55
CA VAL A 151 5.03 -6.75 12.22
C VAL A 151 4.85 -8.05 11.47
N LEU A 152 5.59 -8.26 10.38
CA LEU A 152 5.49 -9.46 9.55
C LEU A 152 5.81 -10.73 10.34
N TYR A 153 6.88 -10.72 11.12
CA TYR A 153 7.24 -11.83 12.00
C TYR A 153 6.11 -12.15 12.99
N THR A 154 5.55 -11.13 13.64
CA THR A 154 4.49 -11.33 14.64
C THR A 154 3.22 -11.88 14.00
N ILE A 155 2.75 -11.30 12.90
CA ILE A 155 1.51 -11.75 12.25
C ILE A 155 1.64 -13.16 11.66
N THR A 156 2.84 -13.53 11.15
CA THR A 156 3.12 -14.88 10.65
C THR A 156 3.20 -15.88 11.80
N THR A 157 3.88 -15.53 12.89
CA THR A 157 4.07 -16.43 14.04
C THR A 157 2.76 -16.69 14.78
N LEU A 158 1.91 -15.67 14.91
CA LEU A 158 0.64 -15.76 15.63
C LEU A 158 -0.54 -16.18 14.75
N ASP A 159 -0.36 -16.30 13.44
CA ASP A 159 -1.43 -16.53 12.45
C ASP A 159 -2.66 -15.61 12.65
N SER A 160 -2.40 -14.37 13.04
CA SER A 160 -3.44 -13.46 13.56
C SER A 160 -4.28 -12.78 12.48
N LEU A 161 -3.84 -12.82 11.22
CA LEU A 161 -4.45 -12.12 10.09
C LEU A 161 -4.73 -13.08 8.92
N PRO A 162 -5.66 -14.04 9.06
CA PRO A 162 -5.90 -15.09 8.08
C PRO A 162 -6.42 -14.56 6.73
N ASN A 163 -7.03 -13.37 6.72
CA ASN A 163 -7.54 -12.72 5.51
C ASN A 163 -6.57 -11.71 4.89
N LEU A 164 -5.36 -11.54 5.44
CA LEU A 164 -4.36 -10.66 4.85
C LEU A 164 -3.97 -11.22 3.47
N ARG A 165 -4.04 -10.39 2.44
CA ARG A 165 -3.68 -10.78 1.07
C ARG A 165 -2.67 -9.84 0.46
N HIS A 166 -2.71 -8.55 0.84
CA HIS A 166 -1.95 -7.49 0.18
C HIS A 166 -1.00 -6.82 1.17
N ILE A 167 0.27 -6.69 0.78
CA ILE A 167 1.26 -5.88 1.49
C ILE A 167 1.74 -4.78 0.56
N THR A 168 1.71 -3.54 1.03
CA THR A 168 2.27 -2.38 0.32
C THR A 168 3.37 -1.76 1.15
N ILE A 169 4.52 -1.46 0.53
CA ILE A 169 5.62 -0.75 1.17
C ILE A 169 5.87 0.53 0.36
N LYS A 170 5.64 1.67 0.99
CA LYS A 170 5.80 2.99 0.38
C LYS A 170 7.03 3.68 0.93
N TYR A 171 8.07 3.73 0.11
CA TYR A 171 9.29 4.46 0.39
C TYR A 171 9.14 5.90 -0.07
N ILE A 172 9.48 6.85 0.80
CA ILE A 172 9.59 8.26 0.47
C ILE A 172 11.01 8.69 0.76
N ASN A 173 11.73 9.17 -0.25
CA ASN A 173 13.10 9.67 -0.11
C ASN A 173 14.07 8.61 0.46
N TRP A 174 14.00 7.38 -0.06
CA TRP A 174 14.87 6.27 0.29
C TRP A 174 15.59 5.67 -0.92
N GLY A 175 16.76 5.07 -0.68
CA GLY A 175 17.51 4.27 -1.65
C GLY A 175 16.88 2.90 -1.91
N TYR A 176 17.27 2.28 -3.03
CA TYR A 176 16.65 1.04 -3.51
C TYR A 176 17.14 -0.24 -2.80
N GLU A 177 18.26 -0.19 -2.07
CA GLU A 177 18.88 -1.37 -1.47
C GLU A 177 18.14 -1.86 -0.22
N ASP A 178 17.48 -0.96 0.50
CA ASP A 178 16.89 -1.20 1.81
C ASP A 178 15.80 -2.29 1.82
N ILE A 179 15.05 -2.45 0.72
CA ILE A 179 13.99 -3.46 0.64
C ILE A 179 14.54 -4.88 0.81
N PHE A 180 15.71 -5.20 0.27
CA PHE A 180 16.25 -6.56 0.31
C PHE A 180 16.70 -6.97 1.71
N ASP A 181 17.23 -6.02 2.47
CA ASP A 181 17.64 -6.23 3.85
C ASP A 181 16.42 -6.35 4.78
N GLN A 182 15.39 -5.52 4.56
CA GLN A 182 14.13 -5.62 5.31
C GLN A 182 13.42 -6.97 5.11
N LEU A 183 13.48 -7.51 3.88
CA LEU A 183 12.86 -8.79 3.55
C LEU A 183 13.68 -9.99 4.06
N GLN A 184 14.99 -9.82 4.32
CA GLN A 184 15.90 -10.93 4.66
C GLN A 184 15.48 -11.72 5.90
N PHE A 185 14.87 -11.06 6.87
CA PHE A 185 14.68 -11.65 8.21
C PHE A 185 13.29 -12.25 8.44
N ASN A 186 12.33 -12.07 7.53
CA ASN A 186 10.93 -12.31 7.87
C ASN A 186 10.17 -13.05 6.77
N PRO A 187 9.65 -14.26 7.06
CA PRO A 187 8.73 -14.92 6.15
C PRO A 187 7.43 -14.10 6.11
N PHE A 188 7.02 -13.72 4.90
CA PHE A 188 5.68 -13.20 4.67
C PHE A 188 4.66 -14.26 5.07
N PRO A 189 3.50 -13.87 5.63
CA PRO A 189 2.42 -14.82 5.86
C PRO A 189 2.06 -15.54 4.55
N PRO A 190 1.89 -16.87 4.57
CA PRO A 190 1.70 -17.66 3.35
C PRO A 190 0.48 -17.25 2.52
N GLN A 191 -0.49 -16.61 3.16
CA GLN A 191 -1.69 -16.09 2.54
C GLN A 191 -1.49 -14.78 1.75
N VAL A 192 -0.34 -14.10 1.91
CA VAL A 192 -0.02 -12.89 1.15
C VAL A 192 0.30 -13.27 -0.30
N THR A 193 -0.48 -12.70 -1.21
CA THR A 193 -0.39 -12.98 -2.65
C THR A 193 -0.07 -11.75 -3.48
N HIS A 194 -0.24 -10.55 -2.92
CA HIS A 194 0.02 -9.28 -3.59
C HIS A 194 1.06 -8.48 -2.82
N LEU A 195 2.12 -8.09 -3.50
CA LEU A 195 3.16 -7.21 -2.97
C LEU A 195 3.26 -5.97 -3.87
N SER A 196 3.13 -4.79 -3.26
CA SER A 196 3.32 -3.51 -3.92
C SER A 196 4.46 -2.74 -3.28
N ILE A 197 5.40 -2.26 -4.08
CA ILE A 197 6.55 -1.48 -3.61
C ILE A 197 6.60 -0.16 -4.38
N ASP A 198 6.35 0.94 -3.67
CA ASP A 198 6.27 2.27 -4.28
C ASP A 198 7.41 3.15 -3.76
N TYR A 199 8.29 3.60 -4.66
CA TYR A 199 9.28 4.63 -4.36
C TYR A 199 8.80 6.00 -4.84
N GLY A 200 8.70 6.93 -3.90
CA GLY A 200 8.39 8.33 -4.13
C GLY A 200 9.54 9.24 -3.71
N PHE A 201 9.74 10.31 -4.46
CA PHE A 201 10.73 11.35 -4.12
C PHE A 201 10.03 12.70 -4.14
N SER A 202 10.08 13.41 -3.02
CA SER A 202 9.15 14.52 -2.79
C SER A 202 9.73 15.90 -3.10
N HIS A 203 10.88 15.99 -3.78
CA HIS A 203 11.44 17.25 -4.23
C HIS A 203 12.22 17.13 -5.55
N GLY A 204 12.06 18.13 -6.44
CA GLY A 204 12.72 18.15 -7.75
C GLY A 204 14.24 18.33 -7.67
N ALA A 205 14.77 18.92 -6.59
CA ALA A 205 16.22 19.03 -6.38
C ALA A 205 16.89 17.66 -6.21
N VAL A 206 16.11 16.61 -5.88
CA VAL A 206 16.62 15.24 -5.77
C VAL A 206 16.71 14.57 -7.15
N ASN A 207 16.19 15.17 -8.25
CA ASN A 207 16.20 14.54 -9.58
C ASN A 207 17.59 14.09 -10.07
N PRO A 208 18.67 14.88 -9.93
CA PRO A 208 20.01 14.42 -10.27
C PRO A 208 20.45 13.23 -9.41
N LEU A 209 20.08 13.23 -8.13
CA LEU A 209 20.40 12.15 -7.20
C LEU A 209 19.58 10.89 -7.47
N ILE A 210 18.30 11.00 -7.83
CA ILE A 210 17.47 9.87 -8.27
C ILE A 210 18.04 9.28 -9.56
N SER A 211 18.46 10.15 -10.49
CA SER A 211 19.12 9.71 -11.71
C SER A 211 20.41 8.98 -11.35
N TYR A 212 21.24 9.52 -10.46
CA TYR A 212 22.43 8.87 -9.95
C TYR A 212 22.10 7.48 -9.35
N LEU A 213 21.16 7.39 -8.41
CA LEU A 213 20.72 6.12 -7.81
C LEU A 213 20.30 5.08 -8.85
N LYS A 214 19.54 5.49 -9.87
CA LYS A 214 19.11 4.60 -10.95
C LYS A 214 20.29 4.08 -11.79
N HIS A 215 21.33 4.89 -11.96
CA HIS A 215 22.52 4.50 -12.74
C HIS A 215 23.57 3.76 -11.91
N THR A 216 23.62 4.00 -10.60
CA THR A 216 24.57 3.34 -9.70
C THR A 216 24.02 2.09 -9.06
N TYR A 217 22.71 1.86 -9.11
CA TYR A 217 22.12 0.61 -8.66
C TYR A 217 22.82 -0.54 -9.38
N SER A 218 23.60 -1.28 -8.61
CA SER A 218 24.33 -2.43 -9.07
C SER A 218 23.58 -3.64 -8.57
N ARG A 219 23.26 -4.54 -9.50
CA ARG A 219 22.54 -5.77 -9.22
C ARG A 219 23.21 -6.51 -8.06
N GLN A 220 22.52 -6.62 -6.94
CA GLN A 220 23.00 -7.42 -5.83
C GLN A 220 22.35 -8.80 -5.93
N PRO A 221 23.11 -9.89 -5.87
CA PRO A 221 22.51 -11.21 -5.84
C PRO A 221 21.58 -11.28 -4.62
N PRO A 222 20.31 -11.67 -4.80
CA PRO A 222 19.38 -11.75 -3.68
C PRO A 222 19.96 -12.71 -2.64
N SER A 223 19.78 -12.35 -1.36
CA SER A 223 20.14 -13.27 -0.29
C SER A 223 19.34 -14.57 -0.47
N PRO A 224 19.98 -15.76 -0.42
CA PRO A 224 19.27 -17.04 -0.61
C PRO A 224 18.19 -17.30 0.44
N ARG A 225 18.12 -16.48 1.50
CA ARG A 225 17.12 -16.55 2.56
C ARG A 225 15.82 -15.83 2.23
N THR A 226 15.81 -14.99 1.20
CA THR A 226 14.68 -14.10 0.89
C THR A 226 13.90 -14.66 -0.30
N ILE A 227 13.00 -15.61 -0.05
CA ILE A 227 12.08 -16.13 -1.08
C ILE A 227 10.65 -15.91 -0.62
N LEU A 228 9.84 -15.30 -1.48
CA LEU A 228 8.43 -15.02 -1.29
C LEU A 228 7.60 -15.86 -2.28
N PRO A 229 7.49 -17.19 -2.05
CA PRO A 229 6.94 -18.10 -3.06
C PRO A 229 5.43 -17.97 -3.25
N ASN A 230 4.73 -17.25 -2.36
CA ASN A 230 3.28 -17.10 -2.41
C ASN A 230 2.83 -15.83 -3.14
N VAL A 231 3.76 -14.90 -3.42
CA VAL A 231 3.46 -13.66 -4.14
C VAL A 231 3.20 -13.99 -5.61
N ARG A 232 1.97 -13.70 -6.06
CA ARG A 232 1.49 -13.90 -7.43
C ARG A 232 1.34 -12.59 -8.19
N HIS A 233 1.11 -11.48 -7.50
CA HIS A 233 1.05 -10.15 -8.08
C HIS A 233 2.14 -9.28 -7.46
N LEU A 234 3.05 -8.79 -8.30
CA LEU A 234 4.09 -7.86 -7.91
C LEU A 234 3.85 -6.52 -8.61
N SER A 235 3.68 -5.45 -7.85
CA SER A 235 3.57 -4.09 -8.36
C SER A 235 4.76 -3.25 -7.91
N MET A 236 5.42 -2.56 -8.82
CA MET A 236 6.55 -1.69 -8.50
C MET A 236 6.45 -0.32 -9.17
N SER A 237 6.77 0.73 -8.42
CA SER A 237 6.74 2.12 -8.90
C SER A 237 7.99 2.88 -8.46
N GLY A 238 8.48 3.78 -9.32
CA GLY A 238 9.62 4.65 -9.01
C GLY A 238 10.99 3.97 -8.96
N VAL A 239 11.09 2.72 -9.42
CA VAL A 239 12.31 1.90 -9.42
C VAL A 239 12.91 1.72 -10.82
N PRO A 240 14.23 1.51 -10.95
CA PRO A 240 14.84 1.04 -12.19
C PRO A 240 14.52 -0.44 -12.45
N SER A 241 14.61 -0.89 -13.71
CA SER A 241 14.22 -2.24 -14.12
C SER A 241 15.12 -3.33 -13.56
N GLU A 242 16.35 -2.97 -13.21
CA GLU A 242 17.31 -3.80 -12.50
C GLU A 242 16.77 -4.22 -11.11
N VAL A 243 16.15 -3.30 -10.36
CA VAL A 243 15.52 -3.61 -9.06
C VAL A 243 14.30 -4.53 -9.26
N VAL A 244 13.54 -4.33 -10.35
CA VAL A 244 12.40 -5.19 -10.69
C VAL A 244 12.87 -6.61 -10.99
N ALA A 245 13.97 -6.77 -11.73
CA ALA A 245 14.57 -8.07 -12.01
C ALA A 245 14.99 -8.79 -10.72
N ASP A 246 15.60 -8.08 -9.77
CA ASP A 246 16.03 -8.67 -8.49
C ASP A 246 14.82 -9.06 -7.62
N MET A 247 13.74 -8.28 -7.65
CA MET A 247 12.51 -8.63 -6.94
C MET A 247 11.78 -9.84 -7.55
N LEU A 248 11.92 -10.07 -8.86
CA LEU A 248 11.40 -11.29 -9.51
C LEU A 248 12.18 -12.55 -9.10
N GLU A 249 13.46 -12.43 -8.75
CA GLU A 249 14.22 -13.55 -8.18
C GLU A 249 13.75 -13.86 -6.74
N VAL A 250 13.37 -12.82 -5.97
CA VAL A 250 12.76 -12.97 -4.65
C VAL A 250 11.35 -13.57 -4.73
N CYS A 251 10.59 -13.25 -5.79
CA CYS A 251 9.19 -13.66 -5.95
C CYS A 251 9.03 -14.62 -7.17
N PRO A 252 9.47 -15.89 -7.08
CA PRO A 252 9.54 -16.78 -8.25
C PRO A 252 8.17 -17.19 -8.82
N SER A 253 7.10 -17.06 -8.03
CA SER A 253 5.74 -17.45 -8.41
C SER A 253 4.89 -16.29 -8.96
N VAL A 254 5.50 -15.15 -9.29
CA VAL A 254 4.78 -14.00 -9.83
C VAL A 254 4.12 -14.36 -11.15
N GLU A 255 2.81 -14.14 -11.22
CA GLU A 255 1.98 -14.37 -12.40
C GLU A 255 1.70 -13.07 -13.15
N THR A 256 1.53 -11.99 -12.38
CA THR A 256 1.25 -10.64 -12.88
C THR A 256 2.30 -9.67 -12.34
N LEU A 257 3.04 -9.04 -13.25
CA LEU A 257 4.00 -7.99 -12.95
C LEU A 257 3.45 -6.64 -13.38
N GLU A 258 3.23 -5.73 -12.44
CA GLU A 258 2.77 -4.37 -12.68
C GLU A 258 3.92 -3.39 -12.47
N ILE A 259 4.22 -2.57 -13.48
CA ILE A 259 5.31 -1.59 -13.45
C ILE A 259 4.74 -0.23 -13.79
N VAL A 260 4.95 0.74 -12.90
CA VAL A 260 4.58 2.14 -13.14
C VAL A 260 5.76 2.87 -13.79
N ASN A 261 5.50 3.51 -14.93
CA ASN A 261 6.50 4.15 -15.79
C ASN A 261 7.65 3.21 -16.21
N PRO A 262 7.35 2.07 -16.85
CA PRO A 262 8.38 1.11 -17.24
C PRO A 262 9.44 1.70 -18.17
N SER A 263 10.65 1.16 -18.06
CA SER A 263 11.77 1.42 -18.97
C SER A 263 12.57 0.13 -19.16
N LYS A 264 13.42 0.05 -20.18
CA LYS A 264 14.40 -1.05 -20.39
C LYS A 264 13.86 -2.46 -20.08
N LEU A 265 12.72 -2.86 -20.64
CA LEU A 265 12.13 -4.19 -20.39
C LEU A 265 13.06 -5.34 -20.81
N SER A 266 14.06 -5.06 -21.64
CA SER A 266 15.10 -6.01 -22.04
C SER A 266 15.97 -6.49 -20.89
N VAL A 267 16.03 -5.75 -19.76
CA VAL A 267 16.70 -6.16 -18.51
C VAL A 267 15.94 -7.29 -17.82
N LEU A 268 14.61 -7.36 -18.01
CA LEU A 268 13.76 -8.38 -17.39
C LEU A 268 13.75 -9.71 -18.15
N ALA A 269 14.40 -9.78 -19.31
CA ALA A 269 14.38 -10.96 -20.17
C ALA A 269 15.52 -11.95 -19.81
N PRO A 270 15.24 -13.26 -19.64
CA PRO A 270 13.91 -13.87 -19.62
C PRO A 270 13.19 -13.66 -18.29
N LEU A 271 11.86 -13.45 -18.34
CA LEU A 271 11.03 -13.44 -17.14
C LEU A 271 10.91 -14.86 -16.54
N PRO A 272 10.61 -14.98 -15.23
CA PRO A 272 10.24 -16.25 -14.64
C PRO A 272 9.09 -16.91 -15.42
N PRO A 273 9.08 -18.25 -15.53
CA PRO A 273 8.10 -18.99 -16.34
C PRO A 273 6.66 -18.90 -15.80
N SER A 274 6.48 -18.39 -14.59
CA SER A 274 5.20 -18.08 -13.97
C SER A 274 4.57 -16.79 -14.50
N VAL A 275 5.39 -15.82 -14.97
CA VAL A 275 4.91 -14.50 -15.38
C VAL A 275 4.18 -14.59 -16.71
N ARG A 276 2.86 -14.43 -16.64
CA ARG A 276 1.96 -14.47 -17.81
C ARG A 276 1.46 -13.09 -18.22
N THR A 277 1.45 -12.12 -17.31
CA THR A 277 0.92 -10.77 -17.57
C THR A 277 1.90 -9.71 -17.11
N ILE A 278 2.20 -8.74 -17.98
CA ILE A 278 2.87 -7.49 -17.61
C ILE A 278 1.86 -6.35 -17.74
N VAL A 279 1.64 -5.61 -16.66
CA VAL A 279 0.81 -4.40 -16.66
C VAL A 279 1.73 -3.19 -16.65
N MET A 280 1.75 -2.43 -17.74
CA MET A 280 2.50 -1.18 -17.86
C MET A 280 1.59 -0.01 -17.54
N ARG A 281 1.84 0.70 -16.44
CA ARG A 281 1.04 1.86 -16.01
C ARG A 281 1.71 3.18 -16.31
N TYR A 282 0.98 4.07 -16.96
CA TYR A 282 1.38 5.46 -17.19
C TYR A 282 0.33 6.39 -16.62
N PRO A 283 0.42 6.70 -15.32
CA PRO A 283 -0.56 7.57 -14.70
C PRO A 283 -0.39 8.99 -15.23
N TRP A 284 -1.50 9.63 -15.57
CA TRP A 284 -1.62 11.07 -15.89
C TRP A 284 -1.13 11.58 -17.27
N TRP A 285 -0.47 10.75 -18.10
CA TRP A 285 0.14 11.24 -19.36
C TRP A 285 -0.31 10.40 -20.58
N PRO A 286 -0.64 11.04 -21.72
CA PRO A 286 -0.70 10.34 -22.99
C PRO A 286 0.70 9.80 -23.30
N THR A 287 0.82 8.50 -23.56
CA THR A 287 2.11 7.89 -23.89
C THR A 287 2.58 8.41 -25.25
N GLY A 288 3.61 9.26 -25.25
CA GLY A 288 4.27 9.77 -26.45
C GLY A 288 5.19 8.74 -27.11
N MET A 289 5.82 9.14 -28.22
CA MET A 289 6.75 8.26 -28.94
C MET A 289 8.03 8.01 -28.13
N GLU A 290 8.50 9.01 -27.38
CA GLU A 290 9.72 8.92 -26.59
C GLU A 290 9.58 7.88 -25.47
N GLU A 291 8.48 7.92 -24.72
CA GLU A 291 8.21 6.99 -23.63
C GLU A 291 8.10 5.55 -24.13
N THR A 292 7.44 5.34 -25.29
CA THR A 292 7.40 3.99 -25.89
C THR A 292 8.76 3.48 -26.33
N SER A 293 9.68 4.37 -26.72
CA SER A 293 11.04 3.99 -27.09
C SER A 293 11.83 3.51 -25.87
N TRP A 294 11.57 4.09 -24.70
CA TRP A 294 12.25 3.72 -23.45
C TRP A 294 11.89 2.32 -22.97
N TRP A 295 10.77 1.73 -23.41
CA TRP A 295 10.42 0.35 -23.08
C TRP A 295 11.44 -0.64 -23.59
N MET A 296 12.11 -0.32 -24.70
CA MET A 296 13.00 -1.23 -25.42
C MET A 296 12.31 -2.57 -25.76
N LEU A 297 11.01 -2.53 -26.07
CA LEU A 297 10.16 -3.71 -26.23
C LEU A 297 10.68 -4.66 -27.33
N GLY A 298 11.16 -4.11 -28.45
CA GLY A 298 11.75 -4.91 -29.53
C GLY A 298 13.03 -5.64 -29.14
N GLU A 299 13.82 -5.09 -28.21
CA GLU A 299 14.97 -5.81 -27.66
C GLU A 299 14.53 -6.86 -26.65
N ALA A 300 13.58 -6.53 -25.78
CA ALA A 300 13.02 -7.46 -24.80
C ALA A 300 12.43 -8.71 -25.47
N MET A 301 11.63 -8.53 -26.53
CA MET A 301 11.04 -9.63 -27.29
C MET A 301 12.10 -10.51 -27.96
N ARG A 302 13.13 -9.90 -28.57
CA ARG A 302 14.26 -10.65 -29.18
C ARG A 302 15.05 -11.46 -28.16
N LYS A 303 15.17 -10.97 -26.92
CA LYS A 303 15.82 -11.66 -25.81
C LYS A 303 14.93 -12.74 -25.17
N GLY A 304 13.71 -12.94 -25.66
CA GLY A 304 12.77 -13.91 -25.10
C GLY A 304 12.19 -13.42 -23.77
N LEU A 305 11.60 -12.21 -23.77
CA LEU A 305 10.98 -11.62 -22.57
C LEU A 305 10.09 -12.61 -21.84
N PHE A 306 9.23 -13.34 -22.56
CA PHE A 306 8.42 -14.41 -22.00
C PHE A 306 9.01 -15.78 -22.31
N HIS A 307 8.84 -16.70 -21.37
CA HIS A 307 9.30 -18.07 -21.54
C HIS A 307 8.47 -18.81 -22.62
N PRO A 308 9.10 -19.55 -23.55
CA PRO A 308 8.39 -20.21 -24.67
C PRO A 308 7.49 -21.37 -24.23
N SER A 309 7.62 -21.85 -22.99
CA SER A 309 6.82 -22.96 -22.46
C SER A 309 5.48 -22.55 -21.85
N LEU A 310 5.10 -21.27 -21.92
CA LEU A 310 3.82 -20.82 -21.40
C LEU A 310 2.68 -21.48 -22.21
N PRO A 311 1.68 -22.10 -21.55
CA PRO A 311 0.59 -22.79 -22.24
C PRO A 311 -0.33 -21.82 -22.97
N ASP A 312 -0.52 -20.63 -22.38
CA ASP A 312 -1.35 -19.56 -22.91
C ASP A 312 -0.49 -18.44 -23.50
N ARG A 313 -1.08 -17.63 -24.37
CA ARG A 313 -0.41 -16.43 -24.89
C ARG A 313 -0.18 -15.44 -23.77
N PRO A 314 1.08 -15.05 -23.50
CA PRO A 314 1.37 -14.02 -22.52
C PRO A 314 0.78 -12.67 -22.95
N GLN A 315 0.45 -11.85 -21.97
CA GLN A 315 -0.20 -10.57 -22.18
C GLN A 315 0.66 -9.41 -21.69
N ILE A 316 0.67 -8.33 -22.46
CA ILE A 316 1.12 -7.02 -22.02
C ILE A 316 -0.10 -6.11 -22.03
N ILE A 317 -0.46 -5.58 -20.87
CA ILE A 317 -1.57 -4.65 -20.70
C ILE A 317 -0.99 -3.25 -20.54
N LEU A 318 -1.25 -2.37 -21.49
CA LEU A 318 -0.94 -0.94 -21.38
C LEU A 318 -2.12 -0.23 -20.72
N ARG A 319 -1.93 0.16 -19.45
CA ARG A 319 -2.87 0.99 -18.67
C ARG A 319 -2.42 2.43 -18.68
N SER A 320 -3.05 3.23 -19.53
CA SER A 320 -2.71 4.65 -19.68
C SER A 320 -3.90 5.47 -20.18
N GLY A 321 -3.68 6.78 -20.37
CA GLY A 321 -4.57 7.60 -21.21
C GLY A 321 -4.61 7.08 -22.66
N THR A 322 -5.13 7.86 -23.61
CA THR A 322 -5.16 7.41 -25.02
C THR A 322 -3.73 7.27 -25.56
N PRO A 323 -3.26 6.07 -25.94
CA PRO A 323 -1.92 5.88 -26.45
C PRO A 323 -1.81 6.49 -27.86
N ASN A 324 -0.64 7.00 -28.22
CA ASN A 324 -0.42 7.48 -29.57
C ASN A 324 -0.50 6.30 -30.56
N PRO A 325 -1.41 6.30 -31.56
CA PRO A 325 -1.55 5.20 -32.52
C PRO A 325 -0.25 4.90 -33.28
N TRP A 326 0.56 5.92 -33.56
CA TRP A 326 1.81 5.79 -34.30
C TRP A 326 2.88 5.00 -33.55
N SER A 327 2.88 5.03 -32.21
CA SER A 327 3.76 4.20 -31.39
C SER A 327 3.10 2.88 -30.99
N PHE A 328 1.80 2.87 -30.73
CA PHE A 328 1.09 1.68 -30.28
C PHE A 328 0.98 0.59 -31.37
N ILE A 329 0.60 0.95 -32.60
CA ILE A 329 0.38 -0.03 -33.68
C ILE A 329 1.66 -0.82 -34.02
N PRO A 330 2.85 -0.20 -34.17
CA PRO A 330 4.09 -0.95 -34.38
C PRO A 330 4.41 -1.91 -33.23
N ASN A 331 4.27 -1.48 -31.98
CA ASN A 331 4.50 -2.33 -30.80
C ASN A 331 3.49 -3.49 -30.73
N TRP A 332 2.24 -3.25 -31.10
CA TRP A 332 1.22 -4.31 -31.19
C TRP A 332 1.58 -5.36 -32.25
N ARG A 333 1.99 -4.94 -33.45
CA ARG A 333 2.43 -5.86 -34.51
C ARG A 333 3.67 -6.66 -34.09
N LEU A 334 4.60 -6.00 -33.42
CA LEU A 334 5.80 -6.62 -32.85
C LEU A 334 5.41 -7.69 -31.82
N CYS A 335 4.59 -7.37 -30.81
CA CYS A 335 4.11 -8.36 -29.83
C CYS A 335 3.43 -9.55 -30.50
N LYS A 336 2.53 -9.29 -31.46
CA LYS A 336 1.84 -10.33 -32.22
C LYS A 336 2.81 -11.25 -32.98
N HIS A 337 3.90 -10.73 -33.54
CA HIS A 337 4.93 -11.53 -34.19
C HIS A 337 5.61 -12.52 -33.23
N TYR A 338 5.79 -12.14 -31.97
CA TYR A 338 6.34 -12.98 -30.91
C TYR A 338 5.28 -13.80 -30.14
N GLY A 339 4.03 -13.83 -30.60
CA GLY A 339 2.95 -14.58 -29.94
C GLY A 339 2.47 -13.97 -28.61
N VAL A 340 2.72 -12.67 -28.40
CA VAL A 340 2.30 -11.92 -27.20
C VAL A 340 1.11 -11.03 -27.55
N ASP A 341 0.11 -10.99 -26.68
CA ASP A 341 -1.04 -10.10 -26.85
C ASP A 341 -0.77 -8.75 -26.18
N LEU A 342 -0.73 -7.67 -26.96
CA LEU A 342 -0.67 -6.30 -26.44
C LEU A 342 -2.09 -5.73 -26.35
N VAL A 343 -2.60 -5.59 -25.13
CA VAL A 343 -3.93 -5.10 -24.82
C VAL A 343 -3.83 -3.67 -24.31
N TYR A 344 -4.71 -2.79 -24.80
CA TYR A 344 -4.88 -1.46 -24.23
C TYR A 344 -6.07 -1.47 -23.26
N ASP A 345 -5.83 -1.01 -22.04
CA ASP A 345 -6.83 -0.86 -20.99
C ASP A 345 -6.87 0.63 -20.61
N ARG A 346 -8.03 1.27 -20.82
CA ARG A 346 -8.14 2.70 -20.55
C ARG A 346 -8.16 2.90 -19.05
N ASP A 347 -7.17 3.65 -18.54
CA ASP A 347 -7.15 3.96 -17.11
C ASP A 347 -8.25 5.01 -16.81
N GLU A 348 -9.42 4.53 -16.41
CA GLU A 348 -10.55 5.36 -15.97
C GLU A 348 -10.40 5.82 -14.51
N THR A 349 -9.33 5.44 -13.81
CA THR A 349 -9.04 5.89 -12.44
C THR A 349 -8.60 7.36 -12.42
N ARG A 350 -9.47 8.26 -12.89
CA ARG A 350 -9.43 9.69 -12.56
C ARG A 350 -9.94 9.86 -11.13
N THR A 351 -9.15 9.46 -10.14
CA THR A 351 -9.36 9.95 -8.77
C THR A 351 -8.74 11.34 -8.67
N TRP A 352 -9.61 12.32 -8.44
CA TRP A 352 -9.35 13.77 -8.39
C TRP A 352 -8.51 14.21 -7.20
#